data_AF-A0A7D9I8T6-F1
#
_entry.id   AF-A0A7D9I8T6-F1
#
_cell.length_a   1.000
_cell.length_b   1.000
_cell.length_c   1.000
_cell.angle_alpha   90.00
_cell.angle_beta   90.00
_cell.angle_gamma   90.00
#
_symmetry.space_group_name_H-M   'P 1'
#
loop_
_entity.id
_entity.type
_entity.pdbx_description
1 polymer ?
#
loop_
_entity_poly.entity_id
_entity_poly.type
_entity_poly.pdbx_seq_one_letter_code
_entity_poly.pdbx_strand_id
1 'polypeptide(L)'
;MVFLAVHSFGPYNFHQEHNKFKGLLNGIHSRCKQCKSWSNSKHAVKAFVDRQQQVKHLMPIKTYIAECLDKIQGVIRENNLTDTIHRLELITRQVGLKFDVSTTYTECFISSDMFYVEVQLQDNGNILEVKVQHYGDLVPVLLLYG
;
A
#
# COMPACT_ATOMS: atom_id res chain seq x y z
N MET A 1 47.05 -21.43 77.84
CA MET A 1 47.04 -19.98 78.11
C MET A 1 47.17 -19.24 76.79
N VAL A 2 46.05 -18.88 76.15
CA VAL A 2 45.91 -17.66 75.34
C VAL A 2 44.43 -17.28 75.39
N PHE A 3 44.14 -16.18 76.08
CA PHE A 3 42.89 -15.44 76.05
C PHE A 3 42.88 -14.52 74.81
N LEU A 4 41.67 -14.04 74.46
CA LEU A 4 41.33 -12.99 73.47
C LEU A 4 41.20 -13.50 72.01
N ALA A 5 40.12 -13.25 71.28
CA ALA A 5 39.29 -12.04 71.30
C ALA A 5 37.79 -12.35 71.09
N VAL A 6 36.97 -12.04 72.10
CA VAL A 6 35.55 -11.76 71.90
C VAL A 6 35.50 -10.43 71.14
N HIS A 7 35.19 -10.48 69.85
CA HIS A 7 35.22 -9.31 68.97
C HIS A 7 34.19 -8.25 69.43
N SER A 8 34.64 -6.99 69.49
CA SER A 8 34.01 -5.87 70.21
C SER A 8 32.84 -5.18 69.50
N PHE A 9 32.07 -5.87 68.65
CA PHE A 9 30.85 -5.30 68.04
C PHE A 9 29.64 -6.15 68.39
N GLY A 10 28.97 -5.72 69.45
CA GLY A 10 27.98 -6.47 70.21
C GLY A 10 26.63 -6.72 69.53
N PRO A 11 25.66 -7.24 70.30
CA PRO A 11 24.33 -7.70 69.85
C PRO A 11 23.50 -6.67 69.04
N TYR A 12 23.91 -5.40 68.99
CA TYR A 12 23.29 -4.35 68.19
C TYR A 12 23.43 -4.54 66.67
N ASN A 13 24.54 -5.10 66.17
CA ASN A 13 24.77 -5.22 64.73
C ASN A 13 23.87 -6.29 64.10
N PHE A 14 23.68 -7.42 64.80
CA PHE A 14 22.78 -8.47 64.35
C PHE A 14 21.33 -8.02 64.35
N HIS A 15 20.90 -7.28 65.39
CA HIS A 15 19.53 -6.75 65.46
C HIS A 15 19.24 -5.74 64.33
N GLN A 16 20.18 -4.85 64.04
CA GLN A 16 20.03 -3.87 62.96
C GLN A 16 20.00 -4.52 61.57
N GLU A 17 20.90 -5.46 61.29
CA GLU A 17 20.90 -6.20 60.02
C GLU A 17 19.65 -7.09 59.89
N HIS A 18 19.20 -7.72 60.98
CA HIS A 18 17.95 -8.45 61.00
C HIS A 18 16.74 -7.55 60.68
N ASN A 19 16.70 -6.33 61.22
CA ASN A 19 15.64 -5.37 60.94
C ASN A 19 15.68 -4.86 59.48
N LYS A 20 16.88 -4.63 58.91
CA LYS A 20 17.02 -4.28 57.48
C LYS A 20 16.52 -5.42 56.59
N PHE A 21 16.94 -6.64 56.88
CA PHE A 21 16.49 -7.83 56.16
C PHE A 21 14.97 -8.01 56.26
N LYS A 22 14.40 -7.84 57.46
CA LYS A 22 12.96 -7.88 57.69
C LYS A 22 12.22 -6.77 56.93
N GLY A 23 12.80 -5.56 56.86
CA GLY A 23 12.28 -4.45 56.06
C GLY A 23 12.23 -4.77 54.56
N LEU A 24 13.29 -5.36 54.02
CA LEU A 24 13.36 -5.82 52.63
C LEU A 24 12.33 -6.91 52.34
N LEU A 25 12.22 -7.92 53.22
CA LEU A 25 11.20 -8.97 53.10
C LEU A 25 9.78 -8.40 53.11
N ASN A 26 9.50 -7.46 54.02
CA ASN A 26 8.20 -6.79 54.06
C ASN A 26 7.93 -5.99 52.78
N GLY A 27 8.95 -5.33 52.23
CA GLY A 27 8.87 -4.66 50.93
C GLY A 27 8.54 -5.60 49.78
N ILE A 28 9.21 -6.76 49.72
CA ILE A 28 8.93 -7.82 48.73
C ILE A 28 7.51 -8.37 48.91
N HIS A 29 7.11 -8.70 50.13
CA HIS A 29 5.76 -9.19 50.41
C HIS A 29 4.67 -8.18 50.01
N SER A 30 4.89 -6.89 50.26
CA SER A 30 3.97 -5.82 49.85
C SER A 30 3.82 -5.74 48.33
N ARG A 31 4.95 -5.73 47.60
CA ARG A 31 4.93 -5.73 46.13
C ARG A 31 4.29 -6.98 45.54
N CYS A 32 4.59 -8.16 46.09
CA CYS A 32 3.95 -9.41 45.67
C CYS A 32 2.43 -9.40 45.93
N LYS A 33 1.96 -8.78 47.02
CA LYS A 33 0.52 -8.58 47.27
C LYS A 33 -0.09 -7.61 46.26
N GLN A 34 0.60 -6.53 45.90
CA GLN A 34 0.17 -5.60 44.86
C GLN A 34 0.09 -6.28 43.47
N CYS A 35 1.03 -7.16 43.14
CA CYS A 35 0.94 -7.97 41.91
C CYS A 35 -0.28 -8.91 41.89
N LYS A 36 -0.86 -9.27 43.04
CA LYS A 36 -2.12 -10.04 43.09
C LYS A 36 -3.34 -9.18 42.73
N SER A 37 -3.30 -7.86 42.96
CA SER A 37 -4.40 -6.94 42.62
C SER A 37 -4.41 -6.51 41.14
N TRP A 38 -3.44 -6.96 40.35
CA TRP A 38 -3.36 -6.77 38.90
C TRP A 38 -4.40 -7.59 38.11
N SER A 39 -5.46 -8.10 38.73
CA SER A 39 -6.55 -8.83 38.07
C SER A 39 -7.04 -8.11 36.81
N ASN A 40 -7.23 -6.79 36.89
CA ASN A 40 -7.66 -5.96 35.77
C ASN A 40 -6.63 -5.90 34.63
N SER A 41 -5.33 -5.99 34.92
CA SER A 41 -4.29 -6.04 33.89
C SER A 41 -4.30 -7.36 33.11
N LYS A 42 -4.65 -8.48 33.76
CA LYS A 42 -4.79 -9.78 33.08
C LYS A 42 -5.96 -9.76 32.10
N HIS A 43 -7.08 -9.15 32.51
CA HIS A 43 -8.24 -8.97 31.63
C HIS A 43 -7.94 -8.01 30.47
N ALA A 44 -7.22 -6.91 30.72
CA ALA A 44 -6.83 -5.97 29.67
C ALA A 44 -5.86 -6.60 28.66
N VAL A 45 -4.85 -7.33 29.13
CA VAL A 45 -3.91 -8.07 28.27
C VAL A 45 -4.65 -9.14 27.48
N LYS A 46 -5.56 -9.90 28.11
CA LYS A 46 -6.37 -10.90 27.42
C LYS A 46 -7.28 -10.26 26.36
N ALA A 47 -7.97 -9.17 26.69
CA ALA A 47 -8.80 -8.43 25.73
C ALA A 47 -7.99 -7.87 24.55
N PHE A 48 -6.77 -7.40 24.79
CA PHE A 48 -5.86 -6.96 23.73
C PHE A 48 -5.43 -8.13 22.83
N VAL A 49 -5.01 -9.24 23.43
CA VAL A 49 -4.62 -10.46 22.67
C VAL A 49 -5.79 -11.00 21.87
N ASP A 50 -6.99 -11.08 22.47
CA ASP A 50 -8.19 -11.56 21.81
C ASP A 50 -8.58 -10.64 20.63
N ARG A 51 -8.47 -9.31 20.78
CA ARG A 51 -8.65 -8.34 19.67
C ARG A 51 -7.61 -8.51 18.56
N GLN A 52 -6.33 -8.65 18.91
CA GLN A 52 -5.26 -8.86 17.92
C GLN A 52 -5.46 -10.17 17.16
N GLN A 53 -5.90 -11.22 17.85
CA GLN A 53 -6.23 -12.49 17.23
C GLN A 53 -7.41 -12.34 16.26
N GLN A 54 -8.48 -11.64 16.64
CA GLN A 54 -9.60 -11.34 15.74
C GLN A 54 -9.15 -10.57 14.49
N VAL A 55 -8.31 -9.54 14.64
CA VAL A 55 -7.75 -8.80 13.50
C VAL A 55 -6.96 -9.74 12.59
N LYS A 56 -6.11 -10.62 13.14
CA LYS A 56 -5.36 -11.62 12.35
C LYS A 56 -6.27 -12.60 11.62
N HIS A 57 -7.36 -13.06 12.24
CA HIS A 57 -8.34 -13.94 11.59
C HIS A 57 -9.10 -13.24 10.46
N LEU A 58 -9.31 -11.93 10.55
CA LEU A 58 -10.01 -11.14 9.55
C LEU A 58 -9.10 -10.60 8.44
N MET A 59 -7.78 -10.58 8.66
CA MET A 59 -6.79 -10.11 7.66
C MET A 59 -6.94 -10.80 6.29
N PRO A 60 -7.06 -12.14 6.20
CA PRO A 60 -7.23 -12.82 4.91
C PRO A 60 -8.46 -12.34 4.13
N ILE A 61 -9.57 -12.09 4.84
CA ILE A 61 -10.82 -11.59 4.24
C ILE A 61 -10.63 -10.15 3.76
N LYS A 62 -9.97 -9.30 4.55
CA LYS A 62 -9.66 -7.92 4.15
C LYS A 62 -8.76 -7.87 2.91
N THR A 63 -7.72 -8.71 2.87
CA THR A 63 -6.82 -8.82 1.71
C THR A 63 -7.59 -9.28 0.48
N TYR A 64 -8.40 -10.33 0.62
CA TYR A 64 -9.23 -10.83 -0.48
C TYR A 64 -10.20 -9.76 -1.02
N ILE A 65 -10.87 -9.01 -0.14
CA ILE A 65 -11.74 -7.89 -0.55
C ILE A 65 -10.95 -6.80 -1.28
N ALA A 66 -9.76 -6.44 -0.78
CA ALA A 66 -8.92 -5.44 -1.44
C ALA A 66 -8.49 -5.89 -2.84
N GLU A 67 -8.12 -7.17 -3.02
CA GLU A 67 -7.82 -7.74 -4.33
C GLU A 67 -9.03 -7.77 -5.26
N CYS A 68 -10.21 -8.11 -4.75
CA CYS A 68 -11.45 -8.03 -5.52
C CYS A 68 -11.75 -6.60 -5.97
N LEU A 69 -11.57 -5.61 -5.08
CA LEU A 69 -11.77 -4.20 -5.39
C LEU A 69 -10.77 -3.70 -6.43
N ASP A 70 -9.50 -4.08 -6.34
CA ASP A 70 -8.47 -3.70 -7.32
C ASP A 70 -8.77 -4.29 -8.71
N LYS A 71 -9.20 -5.56 -8.76
CA LYS A 71 -9.66 -6.20 -10.01
C LYS A 71 -10.89 -5.51 -10.59
N ILE A 72 -11.87 -5.16 -9.77
CA ILE A 72 -13.06 -4.42 -10.21
C ILE A 72 -12.68 -3.02 -10.70
N GLN A 73 -11.80 -2.31 -10.01
CA GLN A 73 -11.29 -1.00 -10.42
C GLN A 73 -10.47 -1.07 -11.72
N GLY A 74 -9.75 -2.17 -11.95
CA GLY A 74 -9.08 -2.46 -13.23
C GLY A 74 -10.06 -2.71 -14.38
N VAL A 75 -11.24 -3.28 -14.10
CA VAL A 75 -12.31 -3.49 -15.09
C VAL A 75 -13.12 -2.21 -15.33
N ILE A 76 -13.36 -1.39 -14.29
CA ILE A 76 -13.99 -0.05 -14.38
C ILE A 76 -13.06 0.97 -15.08
N ARG A 77 -11.79 0.64 -15.25
CA ARG A 77 -10.84 1.30 -16.17
C ARG A 77 -11.20 1.02 -17.64
N GLU A 78 -12.49 1.01 -17.96
CA GLU A 78 -12.96 1.09 -19.33
C GLU A 78 -12.31 2.32 -19.96
N ASN A 79 -11.64 2.13 -21.08
CA ASN A 79 -11.39 3.23 -21.98
C ASN A 79 -12.77 3.85 -22.26
N ASN A 80 -12.94 5.14 -22.08
CA ASN A 80 -14.06 5.82 -22.74
C ASN A 80 -13.52 6.44 -24.02
N LEU A 81 -14.41 6.65 -25.00
CA LEU A 81 -14.04 7.15 -26.32
C LEU A 81 -13.20 8.43 -26.21
N THR A 82 -13.68 9.39 -25.43
CA THR A 82 -13.03 10.69 -25.22
C THR A 82 -11.64 10.57 -24.58
N ASP A 83 -11.48 9.74 -23.56
CA ASP A 83 -10.21 9.55 -22.84
C ASP A 83 -9.17 8.90 -23.75
N THR A 84 -9.60 7.99 -24.62
CA THR A 84 -8.71 7.34 -25.60
C THR A 84 -8.23 8.34 -26.63
N ILE A 85 -9.14 9.14 -27.19
CA ILE A 85 -8.82 10.21 -28.14
C ILE A 85 -7.84 11.21 -27.52
N HIS A 86 -8.13 11.68 -26.30
CA HIS A 86 -7.29 12.66 -25.61
C HIS A 86 -5.89 12.11 -25.30
N ARG A 87 -5.79 10.82 -24.92
CA ARG A 87 -4.49 10.16 -24.72
C ARG A 87 -3.70 10.06 -26.03
N LEU A 88 -4.36 9.71 -27.13
CA LEU A 88 -3.73 9.65 -28.46
C LEU A 88 -3.26 11.04 -28.92
N GLU A 89 -4.08 12.07 -28.75
CA GLU A 89 -3.71 13.45 -29.10
C GLU A 89 -2.49 13.92 -28.31
N LEU A 90 -2.49 13.69 -26.99
CA LEU A 90 -1.42 14.11 -26.11
C LEU A 90 -0.08 13.47 -26.49
N ILE A 91 -0.06 12.16 -26.72
CA ILE A 91 1.15 11.44 -27.13
C ILE A 91 1.61 11.92 -28.51
N THR A 92 0.67 12.09 -29.44
CA THR A 92 0.96 12.52 -30.82
C THR A 92 1.61 13.90 -30.86
N ARG A 93 1.03 14.86 -30.13
CA ARG A 93 1.58 16.23 -30.07
C ARG A 93 2.91 16.30 -29.32
N GLN A 94 3.12 15.46 -28.31
CA GLN A 94 4.41 15.37 -27.58
C GLN A 94 5.57 15.01 -28.49
N VAL A 95 5.34 14.19 -29.52
CA VAL A 95 6.37 13.79 -30.50
C VAL A 95 6.41 14.70 -31.73
N GLY A 96 5.68 15.83 -31.72
CA GLY A 96 5.68 16.81 -32.80
C GLY A 96 4.87 16.42 -34.03
N LEU A 97 3.99 15.42 -33.91
CA LEU A 97 3.09 15.00 -35.00
C LEU A 97 1.77 15.80 -34.95
N LYS A 98 1.07 15.82 -36.08
CA LYS A 98 -0.27 16.41 -36.18
C LYS A 98 -1.32 15.39 -35.77
N PHE A 99 -2.35 15.85 -35.08
CA PHE A 99 -3.48 15.05 -34.64
C PHE A 99 -4.79 15.74 -35.04
N ASP A 100 -5.65 15.01 -35.73
CA ASP A 100 -7.00 15.43 -36.12
C ASP A 100 -8.00 14.34 -35.74
N VAL A 101 -9.24 14.71 -35.46
CA VAL A 101 -10.32 13.78 -35.09
C VAL A 101 -11.52 14.03 -36.00
N SER A 102 -12.21 12.97 -36.40
CA SER A 102 -13.43 13.08 -37.20
C SER A 102 -14.58 13.70 -36.39
N THR A 103 -15.58 14.22 -37.08
CA THR A 103 -16.76 14.83 -36.45
C THR A 103 -17.57 13.85 -35.61
N THR A 104 -17.46 12.55 -35.88
CA THR A 104 -18.12 11.47 -35.13
C THR A 104 -17.30 10.99 -33.94
N TYR A 105 -16.06 11.46 -33.78
CA TYR A 105 -15.11 11.02 -32.75
C TYR A 105 -14.75 9.52 -32.79
N THR A 106 -15.18 8.79 -33.81
CA THR A 106 -14.86 7.36 -33.98
C THR A 106 -13.62 7.14 -34.83
N GLU A 107 -13.02 8.19 -35.37
CA GLU A 107 -11.82 8.11 -36.21
C GLU A 107 -10.85 9.22 -35.80
N CYS A 108 -9.58 8.86 -35.63
CA CYS A 108 -8.49 9.78 -35.31
C CYS A 108 -7.39 9.65 -36.34
N PHE A 109 -6.69 10.75 -36.58
CA PHE A 109 -5.76 10.90 -37.66
C PHE A 109 -4.44 11.46 -37.13
N ILE A 110 -3.36 10.73 -37.35
CA ILE A 110 -2.01 11.12 -36.94
C ILE A 110 -1.17 11.30 -38.20
N SER A 111 -0.59 12.47 -38.42
CA SER A 111 0.18 12.72 -39.65
C SER A 111 1.55 13.35 -39.40
N SER A 112 2.47 13.01 -40.31
CA SER A 112 3.76 13.65 -40.55
C SER A 112 3.90 13.97 -42.04
N ASP A 113 5.05 14.51 -42.45
CA ASP A 113 5.35 14.74 -43.86
C ASP A 113 5.57 13.45 -44.67
N MET A 114 5.83 12.31 -44.01
CA MET A 114 6.17 11.05 -44.67
C MET A 114 5.09 9.98 -44.59
N PHE A 115 4.17 10.11 -43.63
CA PHE A 115 3.10 9.15 -43.41
C PHE A 115 1.89 9.79 -42.74
N TYR A 116 0.77 9.08 -42.83
CA TYR A 116 -0.41 9.33 -42.05
C TYR A 116 -0.95 8.00 -41.49
N VAL A 117 -1.61 8.07 -40.35
CA VAL A 117 -2.23 6.95 -39.64
C VAL A 117 -3.68 7.30 -39.35
N GLU A 118 -4.58 6.40 -39.71
CA GLU A 118 -5.99 6.42 -39.31
C GLU A 118 -6.23 5.39 -38.22
N VAL A 119 -6.80 5.82 -37.11
CA VAL A 119 -7.18 4.98 -35.96
C VAL A 119 -8.69 5.02 -35.84
N GLN A 120 -9.35 3.88 -36.07
CA GLN A 120 -10.78 3.72 -35.85
C GLN A 120 -11.02 3.24 -34.42
N LEU A 121 -12.00 3.84 -33.75
CA LEU A 121 -12.39 3.58 -32.36
C LEU A 121 -13.84 3.11 -32.30
N GLN A 122 -14.12 2.22 -31.37
CA GLN A 122 -15.48 1.84 -30.97
C GLN A 122 -16.04 2.87 -29.97
N ASP A 123 -17.36 2.87 -29.77
CA ASP A 123 -18.03 3.79 -28.82
C ASP A 123 -17.53 3.66 -27.36
N ASN A 124 -16.96 2.50 -27.01
CA ASN A 124 -16.31 2.24 -25.73
C ASN A 124 -14.82 2.64 -25.72
N GLY A 125 -14.36 3.48 -26.65
CA GLY A 125 -12.97 3.91 -26.75
C GLY A 125 -11.94 2.82 -27.05
N ASN A 126 -12.35 1.59 -27.36
CA ASN A 126 -11.39 0.58 -27.80
C ASN A 126 -11.01 0.79 -29.26
N ILE A 127 -9.77 0.46 -29.59
CA ILE A 127 -9.27 0.55 -30.96
C ILE A 127 -9.89 -0.57 -31.79
N LEU A 128 -10.59 -0.18 -32.85
CA LEU A 128 -11.18 -1.08 -33.84
C LEU A 128 -10.14 -1.46 -34.91
N GLU A 129 -9.47 -0.46 -35.49
CA GLU A 129 -8.54 -0.65 -36.59
C GLU A 129 -7.49 0.45 -36.62
N VAL A 130 -6.29 0.14 -37.13
CA VAL A 130 -5.25 1.12 -37.41
C VAL A 130 -4.73 0.92 -38.82
N LYS A 131 -4.81 1.94 -39.66
CA LYS A 131 -4.30 1.96 -41.04
C LYS A 131 -3.16 2.95 -41.14
N VAL A 132 -2.11 2.59 -41.87
CA VAL A 132 -0.95 3.47 -42.11
C VAL A 132 -0.78 3.63 -43.62
N GLN A 133 -0.59 4.87 -44.06
CA GLN A 133 -0.29 5.21 -45.44
C GLN A 133 0.99 6.04 -45.49
N HIS A 134 1.90 5.67 -46.39
CA HIS A 134 3.10 6.44 -46.66
C HIS A 134 2.88 7.34 -47.89
N TYR A 135 3.43 8.56 -47.85
CA TYR A 135 3.30 9.53 -48.94
C TYR A 135 3.92 9.09 -50.29
N GLY A 136 4.62 7.94 -50.33
CA GLY A 136 5.19 7.33 -51.54
C GLY A 136 4.33 6.26 -52.22
N ASP A 137 3.24 5.80 -51.59
CA ASP A 137 2.36 4.76 -52.14
C ASP A 137 1.21 5.32 -53.00
N LEU A 138 1.10 6.66 -53.07
CA LEU A 138 0.22 7.35 -54.01
C LEU A 138 0.81 7.26 -55.42
N VAL A 139 0.52 6.17 -56.13
CA VAL A 139 0.69 6.12 -57.58
C VAL A 139 -0.19 7.23 -58.18
N PRO A 140 0.35 8.20 -58.92
CA PRO A 140 -0.45 9.26 -59.50
C PRO A 140 -1.36 8.67 -60.59
N VAL A 141 -2.63 8.43 -60.26
CA VAL A 141 -3.69 8.13 -61.26
C VAL A 141 -4.02 9.38 -62.10
N LEU A 142 -3.34 10.51 -61.87
CA LEU A 142 -3.56 11.78 -62.58
C LEU A 142 -2.69 11.98 -63.84
N LEU A 143 -2.05 10.93 -64.38
CA LEU A 143 -1.36 10.99 -65.69
C LEU A 143 -2.09 10.23 -66.82
N LEU A 144 -3.39 9.96 -66.70
CA LEU A 144 -4.18 9.32 -67.77
C LEU A 144 -5.32 10.18 -68.34
N TYR A 145 -5.32 11.48 -68.07
CA TYR A 145 -6.16 12.44 -68.80
C TYR A 145 -5.29 13.62 -69.26
N GLY A 146 -4.39 13.32 -70.19
CA GLY A 146 -3.75 14.29 -71.08
C GLY A 146 -4.20 14.02 -72.51
#